data_AF-A0A7W1LY71-F1
#
_entry.id   AF-A0A7W1LY71-F1
#
_cell.length_a   1.000
_cell.length_b   1.000
_cell.length_c   1.000
_cell.angle_alpha   90.00
_cell.angle_beta   90.00
_cell.angle_gamma   90.00
#
_symmetry.space_group_name_H-M   'P 1'
#
loop_
_entity.id
_entity.type
_entity.pdbx_description
1 polymer ?
#
loop_
_entity_poly.entity_id
_entity_poly.type
_entity_poly.pdbx_seq_one_letter_code
_entity_poly.pdbx_strand_id
1 'polypeptide(L)'
;MNDTSTSRETAGIEIWPRLPLAEWQETKDTLHMWTQIVGKIRLAQTPLVNHWWNVPLYVTARGLTTSAMPYGDRTFEIYFDFIDHQLLIECSDGSTQSIALVPRSVADFYKIVMQALSRLGIEVKIWTMPVEVENPIRFEEDVQHAAYDAECANRFWRILV
;
A
#
# COMPACT_ATOMS: atom_id res chain seq x y z
N MET A 1 55.29 -5.24 -16.71
CA MET A 1 54.09 -5.93 -17.23
C MET A 1 53.48 -6.71 -16.08
N ASN A 2 52.39 -6.17 -15.52
CA ASN A 2 51.19 -6.89 -15.05
C ASN A 2 50.30 -5.85 -14.38
N ASP A 3 49.58 -5.11 -15.23
CA ASP A 3 48.42 -4.33 -14.82
C ASP A 3 47.35 -5.32 -14.37
N THR A 4 47.14 -5.40 -13.06
CA THR A 4 46.02 -6.19 -12.50
C THR A 4 44.86 -5.21 -12.37
N SER A 5 44.15 -4.99 -13.46
CA SER A 5 42.89 -4.26 -13.47
C SER A 5 41.84 -5.07 -12.72
N THR A 6 41.66 -4.75 -11.43
CA THR A 6 40.52 -5.21 -10.65
C THR A 6 39.25 -4.60 -11.24
N SER A 7 38.52 -5.37 -12.03
CA SER A 7 37.18 -5.04 -12.49
C SER A 7 36.28 -4.86 -11.26
N ARG A 8 35.93 -3.62 -10.94
CA ARG A 8 34.79 -3.32 -10.08
C ARG A 8 33.55 -3.85 -10.79
N GLU A 9 32.99 -4.94 -10.28
CA GLU A 9 31.62 -5.33 -10.56
C GLU A 9 30.72 -4.20 -10.04
N THR A 10 30.34 -3.29 -10.93
CA THR A 10 29.16 -2.46 -10.72
C THR A 10 27.99 -3.44 -10.64
N ALA A 11 27.48 -3.67 -9.42
CA ALA A 11 26.16 -4.25 -9.22
C ALA A 11 25.17 -3.33 -9.94
N GLY A 12 24.88 -3.67 -11.20
CA GLY A 12 23.99 -2.89 -12.03
C GLY A 12 22.63 -2.84 -11.34
N ILE A 13 22.05 -1.65 -11.28
CA ILE A 13 20.63 -1.50 -10.93
C ILE A 13 19.87 -2.40 -11.90
N GLU A 14 19.33 -3.50 -11.42
CA GLU A 14 18.49 -4.38 -12.24
C GLU A 14 17.24 -3.57 -12.60
N ILE A 15 17.19 -3.09 -13.85
CA ILE A 15 16.16 -2.16 -14.37
C ILE A 15 14.78 -2.82 -14.32
N TRP A 16 14.73 -4.16 -14.36
CA TRP A 16 13.50 -4.94 -14.31
C TRP A 16 13.71 -6.14 -13.39
N PRO A 17 13.46 -6.02 -12.08
CA PRO A 17 13.70 -7.10 -11.15
C PRO A 17 12.79 -8.29 -11.46
N ARG A 18 13.32 -9.50 -11.29
CA ARG A 18 12.51 -10.71 -11.43
C ARG A 18 11.51 -10.83 -10.28
N LEU A 19 10.26 -11.10 -10.63
CA LEU A 19 9.18 -11.36 -9.67
C LEU A 19 8.25 -12.50 -10.17
N PRO A 20 8.75 -13.75 -10.22
CA PRO A 20 7.94 -14.90 -10.62
C PRO A 20 6.74 -15.09 -9.69
N LEU A 21 5.56 -15.35 -10.25
CA LEU A 21 4.31 -15.40 -9.49
C LEU A 21 4.39 -16.33 -8.25
N ALA A 22 4.97 -17.51 -8.42
CA ALA A 22 5.12 -18.50 -7.36
C ALA A 22 5.92 -17.99 -6.14
N GLU A 23 6.81 -17.01 -6.32
CA GLU A 23 7.66 -16.48 -5.25
C GLU A 23 6.95 -15.42 -4.39
N TRP A 24 5.92 -14.75 -4.92
CA TRP A 24 5.28 -13.62 -4.23
C TRP A 24 3.76 -13.67 -4.16
N GLN A 25 3.12 -14.74 -4.67
CA GLN A 25 1.67 -14.87 -4.77
C GLN A 25 0.96 -14.56 -3.43
N GLU A 26 1.43 -15.09 -2.30
CA GLU A 26 0.81 -14.84 -1.00
C GLU A 26 0.94 -13.37 -0.55
N THR A 27 2.08 -12.75 -0.82
CA THR A 27 2.30 -11.31 -0.58
C THR A 27 1.42 -10.46 -1.50
N LYS A 28 1.30 -10.84 -2.78
CA LYS A 28 0.41 -10.18 -3.74
C LYS A 28 -1.03 -10.19 -3.25
N ASP A 29 -1.53 -11.34 -2.83
CA ASP A 29 -2.94 -11.49 -2.44
C ASP A 29 -3.25 -10.68 -1.18
N THR A 30 -2.35 -10.73 -0.19
CA THR A 30 -2.47 -9.92 1.03
C THR A 30 -2.39 -8.42 0.72
N LEU A 31 -1.38 -8.00 -0.07
CA LEU A 31 -1.19 -6.61 -0.45
C LEU A 31 -2.36 -6.08 -1.30
N HIS A 32 -2.94 -6.91 -2.16
CA HIS A 32 -4.14 -6.57 -2.93
C HIS A 32 -5.32 -6.26 -1.99
N MET A 33 -5.52 -7.04 -0.92
CA MET A 33 -6.58 -6.74 0.05
C MET A 33 -6.29 -5.45 0.84
N TRP A 34 -5.03 -5.21 1.20
CA TRP A 34 -4.64 -3.96 1.86
C TRP A 34 -4.85 -2.74 0.95
N THR A 35 -4.53 -2.84 -0.33
CA THR A 35 -4.76 -1.74 -1.29
C THR A 35 -6.25 -1.51 -1.55
N GLN A 36 -7.07 -2.56 -1.53
CA GLN A 36 -8.54 -2.45 -1.59
C GLN A 36 -9.11 -1.68 -0.38
N ILE A 37 -8.61 -1.93 0.84
CA ILE A 37 -8.99 -1.17 2.05
C ILE A 37 -8.71 0.33 1.86
N VAL A 38 -7.47 0.66 1.47
CA VAL A 38 -7.04 2.07 1.27
C VAL A 38 -7.78 2.72 0.09
N GLY A 39 -7.99 1.98 -1.01
CA GLY A 39 -8.79 2.43 -2.15
C GLY A 39 -10.23 2.73 -1.77
N LYS A 40 -10.85 1.92 -0.90
CA LYS A 40 -12.20 2.18 -0.40
C LYS A 40 -12.27 3.37 0.56
N ILE A 41 -11.23 3.62 1.35
CA ILE A 41 -11.11 4.86 2.14
C ILE A 41 -11.09 6.07 1.21
N ARG A 42 -10.30 6.01 0.14
CA ARG A 42 -10.25 7.06 -0.89
C ARG A 42 -11.60 7.27 -1.57
N LEU A 43 -12.27 6.19 -1.96
CA LEU A 43 -13.60 6.25 -2.55
C LEU A 43 -14.59 6.94 -1.61
N ALA A 44 -14.55 6.63 -0.32
CA ALA A 44 -15.45 7.23 0.68
C ALA A 44 -15.19 8.73 0.91
N GLN A 45 -13.97 9.22 0.68
CA GLN A 45 -13.60 10.63 0.89
C GLN A 45 -13.61 11.49 -0.39
N THR A 46 -13.71 10.86 -1.56
CA THR A 46 -13.76 11.62 -2.82
C THR A 46 -15.20 12.08 -3.07
N PRO A 47 -15.44 13.38 -3.33
CA PRO A 47 -16.77 13.88 -3.69
C PRO A 47 -17.33 13.10 -4.89
N LEU A 48 -18.65 12.81 -4.86
CA LEU A 48 -19.36 12.11 -5.94
C LEU A 48 -19.46 13.01 -7.19
N VAL A 49 -18.36 13.18 -7.91
CA VAL A 49 -18.33 13.81 -9.23
C VAL A 49 -18.20 12.70 -10.28
N ASN A 50 -19.06 12.75 -11.30
CA ASN A 50 -19.38 11.67 -12.24
C ASN A 50 -18.18 10.86 -12.77
N HIS A 51 -18.42 9.56 -12.90
CA HIS A 51 -17.51 8.47 -13.32
C HIS A 51 -16.38 8.18 -12.31
N TRP A 52 -16.43 7.00 -11.70
CA TRP A 52 -15.56 6.51 -10.62
C TRP A 52 -14.07 6.33 -10.99
N TRP A 53 -13.58 7.06 -11.99
CA TRP A 53 -12.18 7.10 -12.43
C TRP A 53 -11.24 7.77 -11.40
N ASN A 54 -11.79 8.29 -10.31
CA ASN A 54 -11.07 9.02 -9.27
C ASN A 54 -10.59 8.11 -8.12
N VAL A 55 -10.46 6.79 -8.31
CA VAL A 55 -10.03 5.87 -7.24
C VAL A 55 -8.79 4.99 -7.54
N PRO A 56 -7.89 5.29 -8.51
CA PRO A 56 -6.62 4.56 -8.53
C PRO A 56 -5.71 4.96 -7.35
N LEU A 57 -4.85 4.07 -6.91
CA LEU A 57 -3.66 4.52 -6.17
C LEU A 57 -2.63 5.02 -7.18
N TYR A 58 -1.96 6.13 -6.89
CA TYR A 58 -0.94 6.71 -7.77
C TYR A 58 0.44 6.22 -7.37
N VAL A 59 1.26 5.89 -8.37
CA VAL A 59 2.66 5.50 -8.15
C VAL A 59 3.47 6.73 -7.72
N THR A 60 4.29 6.56 -6.69
CA THR A 60 5.25 7.55 -6.20
C THR A 60 6.67 7.02 -6.33
N ALA A 61 7.65 7.88 -6.03
CA ALA A 61 9.06 7.48 -5.96
C ALA A 61 9.39 6.49 -4.83
N ARG A 62 8.42 6.09 -4.00
CA ARG A 62 8.60 5.15 -2.89
C ARG A 62 7.54 4.05 -2.80
N GLY A 63 6.44 4.19 -3.52
CA GLY A 63 5.34 3.22 -3.49
C GLY A 63 4.06 3.74 -4.13
N LEU A 64 2.97 3.73 -3.37
CA LEU A 64 1.64 4.12 -3.83
C LEU A 64 1.02 5.18 -2.91
N THR A 65 0.17 6.05 -3.45
CA THR A 65 -0.56 7.06 -2.65
C THR A 65 -2.01 7.21 -3.08
N THR A 66 -2.85 7.65 -2.15
CA THR A 66 -4.22 8.08 -2.45
C THR A 66 -4.29 9.47 -3.08
N SER A 67 -3.22 10.27 -3.04
CA SER A 67 -3.25 11.74 -3.19
C SER A 67 -4.10 12.43 -2.11
N ALA A 68 -4.09 13.77 -2.08
CA ALA A 68 -4.87 14.60 -1.17
C ALA A 68 -6.37 14.25 -1.19
N MET A 69 -6.89 13.84 -0.04
CA MET A 69 -8.31 13.62 0.21
C MET A 69 -8.85 14.67 1.19
N PRO A 70 -9.97 15.34 0.90
CA PRO A 70 -10.56 16.30 1.81
C PRO A 70 -11.21 15.59 3.02
N TYR A 71 -11.11 16.20 4.21
CA TYR A 71 -11.83 15.78 5.40
C TYR A 71 -12.10 16.98 6.32
N GLY A 72 -13.34 17.48 6.34
CA GLY A 72 -13.67 18.69 7.09
C GLY A 72 -12.95 19.92 6.54
N ASP A 73 -12.16 20.59 7.38
CA ASP A 73 -11.34 21.76 7.07
C ASP A 73 -9.87 21.42 6.73
N ARG A 74 -9.52 20.14 6.68
CA ARG A 74 -8.18 19.63 6.40
C ARG A 74 -8.17 18.67 5.23
N THR A 75 -6.96 18.32 4.78
CA THR A 75 -6.74 17.21 3.86
C THR A 75 -5.86 16.16 4.50
N PHE A 76 -5.96 14.92 4.01
CA PHE A 76 -5.05 13.85 4.40
C PHE A 76 -4.72 12.94 3.22
N GLU A 77 -3.61 12.24 3.34
CA GLU A 77 -3.07 11.34 2.33
C GLU A 77 -2.64 10.03 2.99
N ILE A 78 -2.75 8.93 2.24
CA ILE A 78 -2.26 7.63 2.68
C ILE A 78 -1.23 7.15 1.66
N TYR A 79 -0.06 6.80 2.16
CA TYR A 79 1.07 6.29 1.39
C TYR A 79 1.37 4.84 1.78
N PHE A 80 1.47 3.95 0.80
CA PHE A 80 2.27 2.75 0.93
C PHE A 80 3.71 3.11 0.58
N ASP A 81 4.60 3.06 1.56
CA ASP A 81 6.04 3.19 1.37
C ASP A 81 6.65 1.78 1.33
N PHE A 82 7.08 1.35 0.16
CA PHE A 82 7.70 0.03 -0.06
C PHE A 82 9.23 0.07 0.02
N ILE A 83 9.82 1.18 0.46
CA ILE A 83 11.24 1.29 0.80
C ILE A 83 11.41 1.14 2.31
N ASP A 84 10.66 1.90 3.09
CA ASP A 84 10.69 1.83 4.56
C ASP A 84 9.66 0.83 5.13
N HIS A 85 8.86 0.21 4.27
CA HIS A 85 7.82 -0.78 4.62
C HIS A 85 6.84 -0.26 5.67
N GLN A 86 6.19 0.86 5.36
CA GLN A 86 5.18 1.47 6.22
C GLN A 86 3.99 2.00 5.42
N LEU A 87 2.80 1.92 6.02
CA LEU A 87 1.65 2.71 5.63
C LEU A 87 1.70 4.03 6.42
N LEU A 88 1.95 5.13 5.73
CA LEU A 88 2.01 6.46 6.32
C LEU A 88 0.71 7.22 6.03
N ILE A 89 0.09 7.77 7.07
CA ILE A 89 -1.06 8.66 6.97
C ILE A 89 -0.60 10.05 7.39
N GLU A 90 -0.74 11.03 6.50
CA GLU A 90 -0.31 12.42 6.74
C GLU A 90 -1.49 13.37 6.57
N CYS A 91 -1.61 14.33 7.48
CA CYS A 91 -2.62 15.38 7.44
C CYS A 91 -1.99 16.74 7.14
N SER A 92 -2.75 17.65 6.53
CA SER A 92 -2.30 19.03 6.23
C SER A 92 -2.00 19.88 7.47
N ASP A 93 -2.42 19.43 8.65
CA ASP A 93 -2.12 20.05 9.95
C ASP A 93 -0.79 19.55 10.56
N GLY A 94 -0.06 18.69 9.86
CA GLY A 94 1.22 18.10 10.29
C GLY A 94 1.09 16.87 11.19
N SER A 95 -0.13 16.44 11.52
CA SER A 95 -0.33 15.17 12.25
C SER A 95 -0.10 13.97 11.34
N THR A 96 0.48 12.91 11.91
CA THR A 96 0.83 11.70 11.16
C THR A 96 0.55 10.43 11.97
N GLN A 97 0.31 9.32 11.28
CA GLN A 97 0.38 7.96 11.82
C GLN A 97 1.17 7.06 10.88
N SER A 98 1.97 6.15 11.43
CA SER A 98 2.68 5.14 10.66
C SER A 98 2.32 3.75 11.15
N ILE A 99 2.11 2.83 10.22
CA ILE A 99 1.81 1.43 10.47
C ILE A 99 2.85 0.59 9.71
N ALA A 100 3.64 -0.21 10.41
CA ALA A 100 4.60 -1.10 9.76
C ALA A 100 3.87 -2.11 8.85
N LEU A 101 4.37 -2.26 7.62
CA LEU A 101 3.97 -3.29 6.66
C LEU A 101 4.80 -4.54 6.96
N VAL A 102 4.20 -5.47 7.69
CA VAL A 102 4.80 -6.73 8.14
C VAL A 102 3.77 -7.84 8.01
N PRO A 103 4.16 -9.13 8.02
CA PRO A 103 3.21 -10.24 7.98
C PRO A 103 2.11 -10.06 9.03
N ARG A 104 0.87 -9.93 8.55
CA ARG A 104 -0.31 -9.61 9.35
C ARG A 104 -1.57 -9.92 8.55
N SER A 105 -2.58 -10.46 9.23
CA SER A 105 -3.88 -10.69 8.62
C SER A 105 -4.50 -9.40 8.06
N VAL A 106 -5.31 -9.54 7.01
CA VAL A 106 -6.13 -8.43 6.49
C VAL A 106 -7.07 -7.88 7.58
N ALA A 107 -7.64 -8.72 8.43
CA ALA A 107 -8.48 -8.31 9.55
C ALA A 107 -7.75 -7.42 10.56
N ASP A 108 -6.53 -7.76 10.93
CA ASP A 108 -5.74 -6.95 11.87
C ASP A 108 -5.23 -5.68 11.20
N PHE A 109 -4.83 -5.75 9.92
CA PHE A 109 -4.44 -4.57 9.15
C PHE A 109 -5.62 -3.57 9.06
N TYR A 110 -6.81 -4.03 8.70
CA TYR A 110 -8.03 -3.22 8.67
C TYR A 110 -8.29 -2.53 10.01
N LYS A 111 -8.29 -3.29 11.12
CA LYS A 111 -8.50 -2.72 12.46
C LYS A 111 -7.49 -1.64 12.79
N ILE A 112 -6.21 -1.88 12.51
CA ILE A 112 -5.12 -0.95 12.85
C ILE A 112 -5.19 0.32 11.99
N VAL A 113 -5.52 0.20 10.70
CA VAL A 113 -5.75 1.35 9.81
C VAL A 113 -6.91 2.21 10.32
N MET A 114 -8.05 1.60 10.63
CA MET A 114 -9.21 2.34 11.15
C MET A 114 -8.93 3.00 12.50
N GLN A 115 -8.16 2.34 13.37
CA GLN A 115 -7.70 2.93 14.63
C GLN A 115 -6.74 4.10 14.42
N ALA A 116 -5.82 4.00 13.46
CA ALA A 116 -4.89 5.09 13.13
C ALA A 116 -5.63 6.32 12.61
N LEU A 117 -6.62 6.13 11.72
CA LEU A 117 -7.51 7.21 11.27
C LEU A 117 -8.26 7.84 12.45
N SER A 118 -8.84 7.03 13.33
CA SER A 118 -9.56 7.54 14.51
C SER A 118 -8.65 8.33 15.48
N ARG A 119 -7.38 7.92 15.67
CA ARG A 119 -6.39 8.69 16.46
C ARG A 119 -6.06 10.05 15.84
N LEU A 120 -6.16 10.16 14.51
CA LEU A 120 -6.05 11.44 13.80
C LEU A 120 -7.35 12.24 13.85
N GLY A 121 -8.44 11.71 14.43
CA GLY A 121 -9.77 12.32 14.41
C GLY A 121 -10.49 12.17 13.07
N ILE A 122 -10.10 11.19 12.25
CA ILE A 122 -10.69 10.89 10.95
C ILE A 122 -11.60 9.66 11.10
N GLU A 123 -12.90 9.86 10.91
CA GLU A 123 -13.92 8.82 10.99
C GLU A 123 -14.44 8.51 9.59
N VAL A 124 -14.02 7.38 9.02
CA VAL A 124 -14.43 6.92 7.68
C VAL A 124 -15.21 5.62 7.82
N LYS A 125 -16.32 5.50 7.09
CA LYS A 125 -17.04 4.23 6.94
C LYS A 125 -16.86 3.70 5.53
N ILE A 126 -16.36 2.48 5.42
CA ILE A 126 -16.19 1.80 4.13
C ILE A 126 -17.03 0.53 4.07
N TRP A 127 -17.45 0.14 2.87
CA TRP A 127 -18.03 -1.18 2.65
C TRP A 127 -16.90 -2.22 2.53
N THR A 128 -16.83 -3.11 3.50
CA THR A 128 -15.67 -3.98 3.76
C THR A 128 -15.60 -5.27 2.93
N MET A 129 -16.56 -5.48 2.02
CA MET A 129 -16.49 -6.61 1.10
C MET A 129 -15.50 -6.27 -0.04
N PRO A 130 -14.45 -7.08 -0.26
CA PRO A 130 -13.59 -6.92 -1.44
C PRO A 130 -14.36 -7.20 -2.73
N VAL A 131 -13.88 -6.61 -3.82
CA VAL A 131 -14.44 -6.78 -5.17
C VAL A 131 -13.36 -7.35 -6.08
N GLU A 132 -13.75 -7.97 -7.19
CA GLU A 132 -12.84 -8.57 -8.19
C GLU A 132 -11.95 -9.70 -7.61
N VAL A 133 -12.49 -10.47 -6.67
CA VAL A 133 -11.87 -11.67 -6.07
C VAL A 133 -12.85 -12.84 -6.19
N GLU A 134 -12.33 -14.03 -6.47
CA GLU A 134 -13.15 -15.24 -6.69
C GLU A 134 -13.97 -15.66 -5.46
N ASN A 135 -13.36 -15.60 -4.27
CA ASN A 135 -13.98 -15.97 -2.99
C ASN A 135 -13.75 -14.86 -1.95
N PRO A 136 -14.51 -13.75 -2.00
CA PRO A 136 -14.25 -12.60 -1.15
C PRO A 136 -14.58 -12.89 0.32
N ILE A 137 -13.60 -12.63 1.21
CA ILE A 137 -13.80 -12.60 2.66
C ILE A 137 -13.87 -11.14 3.09
N ARG A 138 -14.79 -10.80 3.99
CA ARG A 138 -14.90 -9.43 4.52
C ARG A 138 -13.60 -9.05 5.21
N PHE A 139 -13.12 -7.81 5.04
CA PHE A 139 -11.83 -7.43 5.61
C PHE A 139 -11.73 -7.70 7.10
N GLU A 140 -12.76 -7.41 7.89
CA GLU A 140 -12.80 -7.63 9.34
C GLU A 140 -12.75 -9.11 9.78
N GLU A 141 -12.96 -10.04 8.84
CA GLU A 141 -13.00 -11.49 9.05
C GLU A 141 -11.82 -12.22 8.37
N ASP A 142 -11.10 -11.56 7.46
CA ASP A 142 -10.05 -12.18 6.67
C ASP A 142 -8.76 -12.39 7.48
N VAL A 143 -8.67 -13.59 8.06
CA VAL A 143 -7.49 -14.14 8.74
C VAL A 143 -6.66 -15.05 7.82
N GLN A 144 -7.11 -15.27 6.58
CA GLN A 144 -6.45 -16.17 5.63
C GLN A 144 -5.26 -15.48 4.97
N HIS A 145 -5.46 -14.25 4.48
CA HIS A 145 -4.39 -13.49 3.83
C HIS A 145 -3.58 -12.76 4.89
N ALA A 146 -2.33 -13.19 5.09
CA ALA A 146 -1.46 -12.66 6.14
C ALA A 146 0.02 -12.52 5.77
N ALA A 147 0.40 -12.89 4.54
CA ALA A 147 1.80 -12.89 4.11
C ALA A 147 2.24 -11.49 3.66
N TYR A 148 3.46 -11.11 4.02
CA TYR A 148 4.09 -9.91 3.50
C TYR A 148 5.61 -10.07 3.47
N ASP A 149 6.15 -10.24 2.27
CA ASP A 149 7.58 -10.20 2.02
C ASP A 149 7.98 -8.80 1.53
N ALA A 150 8.80 -8.12 2.32
CA ALA A 150 9.25 -6.76 2.07
C ALA A 150 10.02 -6.65 0.74
N GLU A 151 10.88 -7.63 0.43
CA GLU A 151 11.67 -7.60 -0.79
C GLU A 151 10.78 -7.76 -2.03
N CYS A 152 9.80 -8.67 -1.99
CA CYS A 152 8.83 -8.87 -3.06
C CYS A 152 7.97 -7.63 -3.29
N ALA A 153 7.50 -6.98 -2.22
CA ALA A 153 6.75 -5.73 -2.33
C ALA A 153 7.59 -4.60 -2.94
N ASN A 154 8.87 -4.50 -2.55
CA ASN A 154 9.81 -3.55 -3.14
C ASN A 154 10.06 -3.83 -4.63
N ARG A 155 10.30 -5.09 -5.01
CA ARG A 155 10.47 -5.50 -6.41
C ARG A 155 9.22 -5.22 -7.24
N PHE A 156 8.02 -5.49 -6.69
CA PHE A 156 6.75 -5.14 -7.32
C PHE A 156 6.67 -3.65 -7.62
N TRP A 157 6.99 -2.79 -6.66
CA TRP A 157 6.99 -1.35 -6.88
C TRP A 157 8.04 -0.89 -7.91
N ARG A 158 9.24 -1.47 -7.88
CA ARG A 158 10.30 -1.17 -8.86
C ARG A 158 9.91 -1.51 -10.30
N ILE A 159 8.94 -2.41 -10.50
CA ILE A 159 8.38 -2.73 -11.83
C ILE A 159 7.39 -1.64 -12.30
N LEU A 160 6.81 -0.87 -11.38
CA LEU A 160 5.82 0.17 -11.69
C LEU A 160 6.43 1.55 -12.04
N VAL A 161 7.72 1.77 -11.77
CA VAL A 161 8.41 3.07 -11.89
C VAL A 161 9.38 3.15 -13.05
#